data_AF-A0A6M3XY40-F1
#
_entry.id   AF-A0A6M3XY40-F1
#
_cell.length_a   1.000
_cell.length_b   1.000
_cell.length_c   1.000
_cell.angle_alpha   90.00
_cell.angle_beta   90.00
_cell.angle_gamma   90.00
#
_symmetry.space_group_name_H-M   'P 1'
#
loop_
_entity.id
_entity.type
_entity.pdbx_description
1 polymer ?
#
loop_
_entity_poly.entity_id
_entity_poly.type
_entity_poly.pdbx_seq_one_letter_code
_entity_poly.pdbx_strand_id
1 'polypeptide(L)' 'AGKGNIMKRRSKQEIQAETRLRFVLAQEERYMSSVFVTPMGQRKHEEAVKQAYNDYRMAGGTKDI' A
#
# COMPACT_ATOMS: atom_id res chain seq x y z
N ALA A 1 29.26 20.66 -11.91
CA ALA A 1 28.67 19.31 -12.08
C ALA A 1 27.20 19.40 -11.71
N GLY A 2 26.31 19.35 -12.71
CA GLY A 2 24.87 19.50 -12.50
C GLY A 2 24.32 18.38 -11.62
N LYS A 3 23.62 18.75 -10.56
CA LYS A 3 22.81 17.82 -9.76
C LYS A 3 21.62 17.40 -10.63
N GLY A 4 21.86 16.43 -11.50
CA GLY A 4 20.81 15.71 -12.21
C GLY A 4 19.98 14.99 -11.16
N ASN A 5 18.88 15.61 -10.76
CA ASN A 5 17.83 14.95 -9.99
C ASN A 5 17.23 13.91 -10.93
N ILE A 6 17.86 12.73 -11.00
CA ILE A 6 17.36 11.57 -11.72
C ILE A 6 16.10 11.19 -10.98
N MET A 7 14.96 11.77 -11.36
CA MET A 7 13.65 11.25 -11.02
C MET A 7 13.67 9.79 -11.49
N LYS A 8 13.86 8.85 -10.55
CA LYS A 8 13.70 7.42 -10.80
C LYS A 8 12.32 7.28 -11.45
N ARG A 9 12.28 7.01 -12.76
CA ARG A 9 11.04 6.64 -13.43
C ARG A 9 10.57 5.36 -12.75
N ARG A 10 9.48 5.45 -11.99
CA ARG A 10 8.95 4.29 -11.31
C ARG A 10 8.59 3.22 -12.32
N SER A 11 8.92 1.97 -12.02
CA SER A 11 8.54 0.85 -12.85
C SER A 11 7.01 0.72 -12.88
N LYS A 12 6.47 0.14 -13.96
CA LYS A 12 5.02 -0.15 -14.01
C LYS A 12 4.58 -1.03 -12.82
N GLN A 13 5.46 -1.91 -12.34
CA GLN A 13 5.21 -2.77 -11.18
C GLN A 13 5.14 -1.96 -9.88
N GLU A 14 6.04 -0.99 -9.67
CA GLU A 14 6.00 -0.09 -8.51
C GLU A 14 4.69 0.73 -8.49
N ILE A 15 4.26 1.24 -9.64
CA ILE A 15 3.01 2.00 -9.75
C ILE A 15 1.80 1.11 -9.43
N GLN A 16 1.74 -0.09 -9.98
CA GLN A 16 0.64 -1.01 -9.72
C GLN A 16 0.59 -1.45 -8.25
N ALA A 17 1.75 -1.76 -7.65
CA ALA A 17 1.84 -2.17 -6.27
C ALA A 17 1.42 -1.03 -5.31
N GLU A 18 1.81 0.21 -5.60
CA GLU A 18 1.35 1.37 -4.83
C GLU A 18 -0.17 1.57 -4.95
N THR A 19 -0.72 1.55 -6.17
CA THR A 19 -2.16 1.70 -6.38
C THR A 19 -2.93 0.65 -5.61
N ARG A 20 -2.44 -0.60 -5.60
CA ARG A 20 -3.03 -1.69 -4.83
C ARG A 20 -2.96 -1.42 -3.33
N LEU A 21 -1.81 -1.00 -2.82
CA LEU A 21 -1.65 -0.67 -1.41
C LEU A 21 -2.61 0.47 -0.98
N ARG A 22 -2.69 1.55 -1.75
CA ARG A 22 -3.64 2.66 -1.50
C ARG A 22 -5.09 2.19 -1.49
N PHE A 23 -5.46 1.31 -2.40
CA PHE A 23 -6.81 0.75 -2.44
C PHE A 23 -7.13 -0.08 -1.20
N VAL A 24 -6.20 -0.94 -0.77
CA VAL A 24 -6.37 -1.79 0.41
C VAL A 24 -6.46 -0.95 1.69
N LEU A 25 -5.62 0.09 1.82
CA LEU A 25 -5.70 1.05 2.94
C LEU A 25 -7.05 1.77 2.99
N ALA A 26 -7.57 2.25 1.84
CA ALA A 26 -8.89 2.86 1.78
C ALA A 26 -10.01 1.86 2.13
N GLN A 27 -9.83 0.58 1.81
CA GLN A 27 -10.78 -0.46 2.18
C GLN A 27 -10.76 -0.77 3.68
N GLU A 28 -9.56 -0.84 4.28
CA GLU A 28 -9.39 -0.97 5.72
C GLU A 28 -10.03 0.22 6.45
N GLU A 29 -9.75 1.45 6.03
CA GLU A 29 -10.33 2.66 6.62
C GLU A 29 -11.87 2.63 6.59
N ARG A 30 -12.46 2.29 5.45
CA ARG A 30 -13.93 2.14 5.32
C ARG A 30 -14.46 1.04 6.23
N TYR A 31 -13.74 -0.08 6.36
CA TYR A 31 -14.15 -1.17 7.23
C TYR A 31 -14.09 -0.72 8.69
N MET A 32 -12.99 -0.10 9.14
CA MET A 32 -12.81 0.39 10.50
C MET A 32 -13.79 1.50 10.89
N SER A 33 -14.28 2.27 9.91
CA SER A 33 -15.33 3.25 10.10
C SER A 33 -16.74 2.65 10.19
N SER A 34 -16.91 1.34 9.98
CA SER A 34 -18.22 0.67 10.03
C SER A 34 -18.64 0.36 11.47
N VAL A 35 -19.95 0.41 11.73
CA VAL A 35 -20.53 -0.05 13.01
C VAL A 35 -20.52 -1.58 13.16
N PHE A 36 -20.22 -2.32 12.08
CA PHE A 36 -20.23 -3.78 12.03
C PHE A 36 -18.82 -4.39 12.00
N VAL A 37 -17.81 -3.69 12.54
CA VAL A 37 -16.46 -4.24 12.68
C VAL A 37 -16.49 -5.47 13.61
N THR A 38 -15.84 -6.53 13.16
CA THR A 38 -15.68 -7.77 13.93
C THR A 38 -14.20 -8.07 14.10
N PRO A 39 -13.76 -8.74 15.19
CA PRO A 39 -12.36 -9.11 15.37
C PRO A 39 -11.80 -10.01 14.26
N MET A 40 -12.65 -10.82 13.61
CA MET A 40 -12.23 -11.65 12.47
C MET A 40 -12.05 -10.81 11.21
N GLY A 41 -12.97 -9.89 10.92
CA GLY A 41 -12.85 -8.99 9.77
C GLY A 41 -11.67 -8.04 9.92
N GLN A 42 -11.42 -7.53 11.14
CA GLN A 42 -10.28 -6.69 11.43
C GLN A 42 -8.96 -7.41 11.09
N ARG A 43 -8.76 -8.63 11.60
CA ARG A 43 -7.57 -9.44 11.27
C ARG A 43 -7.40 -9.67 9.77
N LYS A 44 -8.49 -9.94 9.05
CA LYS A 44 -8.43 -10.11 7.58
C LYS A 44 -7.98 -8.84 6.86
N HIS A 45 -8.46 -7.67 7.28
CA HIS A 45 -8.05 -6.39 6.70
C HIS A 45 -6.60 -6.05 7.05
N GLU A 46 -6.18 -6.26 8.31
CA GLU A 46 -4.78 -6.08 8.73
C GLU A 46 -3.82 -6.99 7.95
N GLU A 47 -4.17 -8.26 7.73
CA GLU A 47 -3.40 -9.20 6.91
C GLU A 47 -3.31 -8.74 5.45
N ALA A 48 -4.42 -8.24 4.88
CA ALA A 48 -4.44 -7.72 3.51
C ALA A 48 -3.54 -6.50 3.34
N VAL A 49 -3.56 -5.57 4.31
CA VAL A 49 -2.68 -4.39 4.34
C VAL A 49 -1.23 -4.81 4.46
N LYS A 50 -0.91 -5.72 5.38
CA LYS A 50 0.45 -6.25 5.55
C LYS A 50 0.97 -6.90 4.28
N GLN A 51 0.14 -7.69 3.58
CA GLN A 51 0.52 -8.30 2.31
C GLN A 51 0.76 -7.24 1.23
N ALA A 52 -0.13 -6.25 1.09
CA ALA A 52 0.02 -5.19 0.10
C ALA A 52 1.28 -4.32 0.36
N TYR A 53 1.62 -4.07 1.62
CA TYR A 53 2.86 -3.40 2.00
C TYR A 53 4.10 -4.22 1.63
N ASN A 54 4.06 -5.54 1.86
CA ASN A 54 5.16 -6.43 1.46
C ASN A 54 5.33 -6.43 -0.06
N ASP A 55 4.24 -6.52 -0.82
CA ASP A 55 4.27 -6.49 -2.28
C ASP A 55 4.84 -5.16 -2.79
N TYR A 56 4.40 -4.04 -2.22
CA TYR A 56 4.92 -2.71 -2.57
C TYR A 56 6.41 -2.56 -2.25
N ARG A 57 6.83 -3.02 -1.07
CA ARG A 57 8.24 -3.03 -0.66
C ARG A 57 9.09 -3.87 -1.62
N MET A 58 8.63 -5.08 -1.97
CA MET A 58 9.34 -5.99 -2.88
C MET A 58 9.40 -5.45 -4.31
N ALA A 59 8.41 -4.64 -4.72
CA ALA A 59 8.41 -3.97 -6.02
C ALA A 59 9.43 -2.82 -6.12
N GLY A 60 10.07 -2.40 -5.01
CA GLY A 60 11.00 -1.27 -4.97
C GLY A 60 10.42 -0.01 -4.33
N GLY A 61 9.23 -0.10 -3.75
CA GLY A 61 8.56 0.98 -3.04
C GLY A 61 9.30 1.47 -1.80
N THR A 62 9.32 2.79 -1.59
CA THR A 62 9.88 3.43 -0.39
C THR A 62 8.81 3.57 0.68
N LYS A 63 9.18 3.45 1.95
CA LYS A 63 8.26 3.36 3.10
C LYS A 63 7.36 4.59 3.34
N ASP A 64 7.51 5.64 2.53
CA ASP A 64 6.81 6.93 2.58
C ASP A 64 5.50 6.93 1.77
N ILE A 65 4.57 6.02 2.08
CA ILE A 65 3.17 6.09 1.62
C ILE A 65 2.29 6.54 2.77
#